data_AF-A0A9D6XRN6-F1
#
_entry.id   AF-A0A9D6XRN6-F1
#
_cell.length_a   1.000
_cell.length_b   1.000
_cell.length_c   1.000
_cell.angle_alpha   90.00
_cell.angle_beta   90.00
_cell.angle_gamma   90.00
#
_symmetry.space_group_name_H-M   'P 1'
#
loop_
_entity.id
_entity.type
_entity.pdbx_description
1 polymer ?
#
loop_
_entity_poly.entity_id
_entity_poly.type
_entity_poly.pdbx_seq_one_letter_code
_entity_poly.pdbx_strand_id
1 'polypeptide(L)'
;MLFETFNSSKEARTALEAASDLGIPGWGGFVCDWTGKLLNGETAAQVAAGLKGIEPDVLLFNCAPVPDITLALSELAKHYDQPMGGYAHVGRFDPPDWMFTDEYPPDQYLAAGREWIRLGAQVIGGCCGTTPMHIETLKQGLPKTLPV
;
A
#
# COMPACT_ATOMS: atom_id res chain seq x y z
N MET A 1 7.85 12.74 -3.40
CA MET A 1 6.91 12.45 -4.50
C MET A 1 6.38 11.05 -4.29
N LEU A 2 5.06 10.86 -4.40
CA LEU A 2 4.44 9.54 -4.33
C LEU A 2 4.14 9.07 -5.75
N PHE A 3 4.73 7.94 -6.13
CA PHE A 3 4.40 7.24 -7.36
C PHE A 3 3.57 6.01 -6.99
N GLU A 4 2.30 5.96 -7.42
CA GLU A 4 1.35 4.96 -6.93
C GLU A 4 0.93 3.95 -8.00
N THR A 5 0.45 2.79 -7.54
CA THR A 5 -0.19 1.77 -8.39
C THR A 5 0.74 1.20 -9.47
N PHE A 6 2.04 1.07 -9.19
CA PHE A 6 2.92 0.34 -10.09
C PHE A 6 2.60 -1.15 -10.10
N ASN A 7 2.70 -1.73 -11.28
CA ASN A 7 2.60 -3.17 -11.48
C ASN A 7 3.96 -3.83 -11.73
N SER A 8 5.07 -3.10 -11.60
CA SER A 8 6.41 -3.66 -11.73
C SER A 8 7.44 -2.87 -10.94
N SER A 9 8.38 -3.59 -10.30
CA SER A 9 9.53 -2.97 -9.63
C SER A 9 10.43 -2.20 -10.60
N LYS A 10 10.50 -2.63 -11.87
CA LYS A 10 11.31 -1.97 -12.91
C LYS A 10 10.78 -0.58 -13.26
N GLU A 11 9.46 -0.43 -13.38
CA GLU A 11 8.85 0.89 -13.63
C GLU A 11 9.02 1.81 -12.43
N ALA A 12 8.78 1.28 -11.22
CA ALA A 12 8.98 2.01 -9.98
C ALA A 12 10.43 2.50 -9.83
N ARG A 13 11.40 1.65 -10.16
CA ARG A 13 12.83 2.00 -10.16
C ARG A 13 13.12 3.22 -11.03
N THR A 14 12.63 3.26 -12.27
CA THR A 14 12.87 4.41 -13.15
C THR A 14 12.28 5.70 -12.59
N ALA A 15 11.10 5.64 -11.95
CA ALA A 15 10.51 6.82 -11.31
C ALA A 15 11.30 7.27 -10.07
N LEU A 16 11.78 6.32 -9.25
CA LEU A 16 12.59 6.60 -8.06
C LEU A 16 13.97 7.14 -8.43
N GLU A 17 14.60 6.65 -9.50
CA GLU A 17 15.83 7.22 -10.06
C GLU A 17 15.62 8.68 -10.46
N ALA A 18 14.51 9.01 -11.13
CA ALA A 18 14.18 10.38 -11.49
C ALA A 18 13.96 11.29 -10.26
N ALA A 19 13.31 10.79 -9.20
CA ALA A 19 13.17 11.54 -7.94
C ALA A 19 14.52 11.77 -7.26
N SER A 20 15.39 10.76 -7.27
CA SER A 20 16.75 10.83 -6.72
C SER A 20 17.62 11.84 -7.46
N ASP A 21 17.59 11.85 -8.81
CA ASP A 21 18.31 12.82 -9.65
C ASP A 21 17.88 14.28 -9.37
N LEU A 22 16.61 14.46 -8.98
CA LEU A 22 16.07 15.75 -8.56
C LEU A 22 16.35 16.11 -7.09
N GLY A 23 16.92 15.18 -6.31
CA GLY A 23 17.20 15.36 -4.89
C GLY A 23 15.95 15.48 -4.01
N ILE A 24 14.83 14.86 -4.41
CA ILE A 24 13.58 14.85 -3.65
C ILE A 24 13.24 13.46 -3.12
N PRO A 25 12.54 13.35 -1.96
CA PRO A 25 12.09 12.05 -1.46
C PRO A 25 11.19 11.33 -2.47
N GLY A 26 11.31 10.01 -2.58
CA GLY A 26 10.56 9.15 -3.49
C GLY A 26 9.85 8.02 -2.75
N TRP A 27 8.52 7.95 -2.85
CA TRP A 27 7.71 6.86 -2.30
C TRP A 27 7.21 5.98 -3.45
N GLY A 28 7.23 4.65 -3.27
CA GLY A 28 6.82 3.68 -4.28
C GLY A 28 5.59 2.90 -3.83
N GLY A 29 4.46 3.09 -4.51
CA GLY A 29 3.21 2.37 -4.31
C GLY A 29 2.95 1.32 -5.38
N PHE A 30 2.53 0.14 -4.96
CA PHE A 30 2.35 -1.03 -5.81
C PHE A 30 0.96 -1.62 -5.69
N VAL A 31 0.41 -2.14 -6.80
CA VAL A 31 -0.86 -2.89 -6.81
C VAL A 31 -0.59 -4.38 -6.78
N CYS A 32 -1.26 -5.08 -5.87
CA CYS A 32 -1.14 -6.53 -5.71
C CYS A 32 -2.43 -7.28 -6.08
N ASP A 33 -2.28 -8.58 -6.32
CA ASP A 33 -3.36 -9.53 -6.47
C ASP A 33 -3.69 -10.27 -5.15
N TRP A 34 -4.70 -11.13 -5.21
CA TRP A 34 -5.18 -12.00 -4.13
C TRP A 34 -4.15 -12.98 -3.53
N THR A 35 -2.92 -13.08 -4.05
CA THR A 35 -1.82 -13.89 -3.53
C THR A 35 -0.72 -13.02 -2.93
N GLY A 36 -0.91 -11.70 -2.90
CA GLY A 36 0.07 -10.75 -2.42
C GLY A 36 1.23 -10.50 -3.38
N LYS A 37 1.10 -10.93 -4.65
CA LYS A 37 2.06 -10.61 -5.72
C LYS A 37 1.60 -9.38 -6.47
N LEU A 38 2.51 -8.71 -7.17
CA LEU A 38 2.11 -7.74 -8.19
C LEU A 38 1.33 -8.44 -9.30
N LEU A 39 0.50 -7.72 -10.05
CA LEU A 39 -0.28 -8.30 -11.16
C LEU A 39 0.62 -8.83 -12.30
N ASN A 40 1.89 -8.40 -12.38
CA ASN A 40 2.89 -8.98 -13.28
C ASN A 40 3.55 -10.27 -12.75
N GLY A 41 3.20 -10.70 -11.53
CA GLY A 41 3.69 -11.91 -10.87
C GLY A 41 4.88 -11.73 -9.93
N GLU A 42 5.44 -10.52 -9.78
CA GLU A 42 6.54 -10.25 -8.84
C GLU A 42 6.08 -10.46 -7.38
N THR A 43 6.87 -11.20 -6.60
CA THR A 43 6.65 -11.33 -5.14
C THR A 43 7.18 -10.11 -4.40
N ALA A 44 6.74 -9.89 -3.15
CA ALA A 44 7.28 -8.84 -2.29
C ALA A 44 8.83 -8.91 -2.16
N ALA A 45 9.40 -10.11 -2.08
CA ALA A 45 10.84 -10.32 -2.07
C ALA A 45 11.52 -9.87 -3.37
N GLN A 46 10.89 -10.13 -4.53
CA GLN A 46 11.40 -9.69 -5.83
C GLN A 46 11.31 -8.18 -5.99
N VAL A 47 10.22 -7.56 -5.50
CA VAL A 47 10.08 -6.10 -5.49
C VAL A 47 11.18 -5.46 -4.66
N ALA A 48 11.38 -5.91 -3.41
CA ALA A 48 12.44 -5.41 -2.54
C ALA A 48 13.84 -5.58 -3.18
N ALA A 49 14.10 -6.74 -3.80
CA ALA A 49 15.36 -6.98 -4.50
C ALA A 49 15.55 -6.09 -5.75
N GLY A 50 14.50 -5.84 -6.51
CA GLY A 50 14.53 -5.00 -7.72
C GLY A 50 14.81 -3.52 -7.44
N LEU A 51 14.40 -3.06 -6.27
CA LEU A 51 14.62 -1.69 -5.79
C LEU A 51 15.94 -1.50 -5.03
N LYS A 52 16.74 -2.56 -4.86
CA LYS A 52 18.02 -2.45 -4.15
C LYS A 52 18.93 -1.40 -4.78
N GLY A 53 19.49 -0.53 -3.94
CA GLY A 53 20.34 0.60 -4.31
C GLY A 53 19.57 1.85 -4.78
N ILE A 54 18.24 1.80 -4.80
CA ILE A 54 17.35 2.94 -5.02
C ILE A 54 16.06 2.75 -4.20
N GLU A 55 16.24 2.39 -2.93
CA GLU A 55 15.15 2.12 -2.02
C GLU A 55 14.26 3.36 -1.87
N PRO A 56 12.93 3.22 -1.97
CA PRO A 56 12.04 4.35 -1.71
C PRO A 56 12.11 4.73 -0.22
N ASP A 57 11.83 6.00 0.10
CA ASP A 57 11.69 6.43 1.49
C ASP A 57 10.51 5.73 2.18
N VAL A 58 9.50 5.34 1.40
CA VAL A 58 8.38 4.50 1.86
C VAL A 58 7.93 3.57 0.73
N LEU A 59 7.81 2.27 1.03
CA LEU A 59 7.23 1.26 0.12
C LEU A 59 5.78 0.97 0.50
N LEU A 60 4.85 1.11 -0.45
CA LEU A 60 3.42 1.04 -0.20
C LEU A 60 2.75 -0.04 -1.06
N PHE A 61 1.68 -0.66 -0.54
CA PHE A 61 0.69 -1.36 -1.36
C PHE A 61 -0.61 -0.57 -1.41
N ASN A 62 -1.19 -0.44 -2.60
CA ASN A 62 -2.41 0.35 -2.78
C ASN A 62 -3.33 -0.17 -3.88
N CYS A 63 -4.56 0.35 -3.88
CA CYS A 63 -5.58 0.10 -4.91
C CYS A 63 -5.94 -1.39 -5.14
N ALA A 64 -5.73 -2.22 -4.12
CA ALA A 64 -6.20 -3.60 -4.06
C ALA A 64 -7.22 -3.78 -2.91
N PRO A 65 -7.98 -4.88 -2.88
CA PRO A 65 -8.88 -5.20 -1.78
C PRO A 65 -8.16 -5.23 -0.43
N VAL A 66 -8.89 -4.96 0.66
CA VAL A 66 -8.33 -4.96 2.02
C VAL A 66 -7.62 -6.29 2.39
N PRO A 67 -8.16 -7.49 2.08
CA PRO A 67 -7.45 -8.75 2.34
C PRO A 67 -6.12 -8.85 1.58
N ASP A 68 -6.10 -8.38 0.33
CA ASP A 68 -4.94 -8.48 -0.56
C ASP A 68 -3.81 -7.57 -0.08
N ILE A 69 -4.14 -6.33 0.31
CA ILE A 69 -3.19 -5.40 0.94
C ILE A 69 -2.63 -5.99 2.23
N THR A 70 -3.48 -6.61 3.05
CA THR A 70 -3.07 -7.23 4.31
C THR A 70 -2.07 -8.36 4.07
N LEU A 71 -2.34 -9.21 3.08
CA LEU A 71 -1.43 -10.29 2.69
C LEU A 71 -0.11 -9.74 2.14
N ALA A 72 -0.17 -8.75 1.25
CA ALA A 72 1.03 -8.14 0.66
C ALA A 72 1.94 -7.49 1.71
N LEU A 73 1.37 -6.79 2.71
CA LEU A 73 2.14 -6.23 3.83
C LEU A 73 2.77 -7.32 4.70
N SER A 74 2.03 -8.40 4.98
CA SER A 74 2.55 -9.54 5.73
C SER A 74 3.72 -10.22 5.01
N GLU A 75 3.66 -10.37 3.68
CA GLU A 75 4.77 -10.92 2.90
C GLU A 75 5.95 -9.95 2.83
N LEU A 76 5.70 -8.65 2.69
CA LEU A 76 6.75 -7.63 2.64
C LEU A 76 7.52 -7.53 3.96
N ALA A 77 6.83 -7.60 5.10
CA ALA A 77 7.42 -7.53 6.44
C ALA A 77 8.52 -8.58 6.69
N LYS A 78 8.54 -9.69 5.92
CA LYS A 78 9.56 -10.75 6.01
C LYS A 78 10.88 -10.38 5.32
N HIS A 79 10.87 -9.36 4.46
CA HIS A 79 11.95 -9.09 3.51
C HIS A 79 12.34 -7.60 3.45
N TYR A 80 11.65 -6.73 4.18
CA TYR A 80 11.80 -5.29 4.11
C TYR A 80 11.77 -4.68 5.51
N ASP A 81 12.78 -3.89 5.85
CA ASP A 81 13.00 -3.29 7.17
C ASP A 81 12.94 -1.76 7.16
N GLN A 82 12.71 -1.15 5.99
CA GLN A 82 12.49 0.28 5.83
C GLN A 82 10.99 0.63 5.96
N PRO A 83 10.63 1.92 6.07
CA PRO A 83 9.24 2.33 6.22
C PRO A 83 8.34 1.78 5.11
N MET A 84 7.21 1.20 5.51
CA MET A 84 6.22 0.64 4.60
C MET A 84 4.79 1.02 5.00
N GLY A 85 3.82 0.72 4.15
CA GLY A 85 2.43 1.04 4.45
C GLY A 85 1.43 0.59 3.40
N GLY A 86 0.16 0.86 3.65
CA GLY A 86 -0.89 0.43 2.73
C GLY A 86 -2.15 1.27 2.76
N TYR A 87 -2.81 1.33 1.61
CA TYR A 87 -4.11 1.99 1.45
C TYR A 87 -4.95 1.27 0.39
N ALA A 88 -5.85 0.40 0.87
CA ALA A 88 -6.75 -0.40 0.06
C ALA A 88 -7.84 0.44 -0.61
N HIS A 89 -8.42 -0.10 -1.69
CA HIS A 89 -9.70 0.37 -2.20
C HIS A 89 -10.88 -0.22 -1.42
N VAL A 90 -12.06 0.36 -1.58
CA VAL A 90 -13.35 -0.15 -1.11
C VAL A 90 -14.33 -0.15 -2.29
N GLY A 91 -15.15 -1.18 -2.37
CA GLY A 91 -15.96 -1.45 -3.55
C GLY A 91 -15.37 -2.55 -4.41
N ARG A 92 -16.08 -2.88 -5.49
CA ARG A 92 -15.72 -3.93 -6.43
C ARG A 92 -15.98 -3.46 -7.84
N PHE A 93 -15.15 -3.90 -8.77
CA PHE A 93 -15.46 -3.75 -10.19
C PHE A 93 -16.49 -4.81 -10.59
N ASP A 94 -17.64 -4.37 -11.11
CA ASP A 94 -18.69 -5.23 -11.64
C ASP A 94 -18.99 -4.75 -13.07
N PRO A 95 -18.33 -5.35 -14.10
CA PRO A 95 -18.32 -4.80 -15.45
C PRO A 95 -19.72 -4.44 -15.98
N PRO A 96 -19.90 -3.24 -16.55
CA PRO A 96 -18.86 -2.28 -16.94
C PRO A 96 -18.47 -1.25 -15.87
N ASP A 97 -19.12 -1.28 -14.70
CA ASP A 97 -19.08 -0.17 -13.73
C ASP A 97 -18.31 -0.52 -12.45
N TRP A 98 -17.79 0.52 -11.79
CA TRP A 98 -17.33 0.38 -10.41
C TRP A 98 -18.52 0.47 -9.47
N MET A 99 -18.67 -0.52 -8.60
CA MET A 99 -19.66 -0.51 -7.55
C MET A 99 -19.02 -0.11 -6.22
N PHE A 100 -19.47 1.00 -5.65
CA PHE A 100 -19.20 1.31 -4.25
C PHE A 100 -20.05 0.37 -3.39
N THR A 101 -19.40 -0.45 -2.58
CA THR A 101 -20.05 -1.42 -1.69
C THR A 101 -19.85 -1.01 -0.23
N ASP A 102 -20.77 -1.47 0.63
CA ASP A 102 -20.63 -1.34 2.09
C ASP A 102 -19.88 -2.55 2.68
N GLU A 103 -19.04 -3.23 1.89
CA GLU A 103 -18.27 -4.40 2.35
C GLU A 103 -17.20 -4.02 3.39
N TYR A 104 -16.68 -2.79 3.31
CA TYR A 104 -15.74 -2.24 4.28
C TYR A 104 -16.20 -0.85 4.74
N PRO A 105 -17.16 -0.75 5.68
CA PRO A 105 -17.49 0.52 6.31
C PRO A 105 -16.30 1.05 7.13
N PRO A 106 -16.29 2.34 7.50
CA PRO A 106 -15.15 2.98 8.18
C PRO A 106 -14.58 2.22 9.38
N ASP A 107 -15.44 1.62 10.20
CA ASP A 107 -15.08 0.86 11.39
C ASP A 107 -14.42 -0.49 11.08
N GLN A 108 -14.83 -1.16 10.00
CA GLN A 108 -14.13 -2.36 9.51
C GLN A 108 -12.79 -2.00 8.86
N TYR A 109 -12.74 -0.89 8.12
CA TYR A 109 -11.50 -0.39 7.53
C TYR A 109 -10.49 0.01 8.62
N LEU A 110 -10.94 0.58 9.73
CA LEU A 110 -10.11 0.84 10.91
C LEU A 110 -9.54 -0.45 11.51
N ALA A 111 -10.33 -1.53 11.57
CA ALA A 111 -9.85 -2.81 12.05
C ALA A 111 -8.70 -3.35 11.16
N ALA A 112 -8.82 -3.20 9.84
CA ALA A 112 -7.74 -3.51 8.91
C ALA A 112 -6.52 -2.60 9.11
N GLY A 113 -6.70 -1.29 9.29
CA GLY A 113 -5.60 -0.37 9.62
C GLY A 113 -4.83 -0.79 10.87
N ARG A 114 -5.52 -1.28 11.91
CA ARG A 114 -4.87 -1.82 13.12
C ARG A 114 -4.07 -3.09 12.85
N GLU A 115 -4.55 -3.96 11.95
CA GLU A 115 -3.78 -5.11 11.48
C GLU A 115 -2.51 -4.65 10.74
N TRP A 116 -2.65 -3.70 9.83
CA TRP A 116 -1.50 -3.19 9.05
C TRP A 116 -0.41 -2.61 9.97
N ILE A 117 -0.78 -1.88 11.03
CA ILE A 117 0.20 -1.44 12.04
C ILE A 117 0.91 -2.62 12.71
N ARG A 118 0.18 -3.69 13.06
CA ARG A 118 0.78 -4.89 13.66
C ARG A 118 1.74 -5.60 12.71
N LEU A 119 1.54 -5.46 11.41
CA LEU A 119 2.45 -5.95 10.37
C LEU A 119 3.63 -5.01 10.10
N GLY A 120 3.67 -3.82 10.72
CA GLY A 120 4.77 -2.85 10.57
C GLY A 120 4.45 -1.66 9.66
N ALA A 121 3.20 -1.47 9.24
CA ALA A 121 2.82 -0.30 8.45
C ALA A 121 2.97 0.99 9.25
N GLN A 122 3.68 1.96 8.65
CA GLN A 122 3.89 3.31 9.15
C GLN A 122 3.04 4.35 8.42
N VAL A 123 2.57 4.02 7.22
CA VAL A 123 1.67 4.86 6.43
C VAL A 123 0.39 4.10 6.15
N ILE A 124 -0.74 4.70 6.51
CA ILE A 124 -2.07 4.14 6.29
C ILE A 124 -2.95 5.24 5.70
N GLY A 125 -3.70 4.90 4.65
CA GLY A 125 -4.58 5.83 3.96
C GLY A 125 -5.79 5.12 3.35
N GLY A 126 -6.37 5.72 2.31
CA GLY A 126 -7.44 5.12 1.51
C GLY A 126 -7.24 5.35 0.02
N CYS A 127 -7.70 4.42 -0.81
CA CYS A 127 -7.66 4.51 -2.27
C CYS A 127 -9.10 4.64 -2.85
N CYS A 128 -9.35 4.12 -4.05
CA CYS A 128 -10.65 4.14 -4.72
C CYS A 128 -11.79 3.70 -3.79
N GLY A 129 -12.89 4.47 -3.78
CA GLY A 129 -14.09 4.18 -2.99
C GLY A 129 -13.99 4.43 -1.48
N THR A 130 -12.80 4.69 -0.94
CA THR A 130 -12.71 5.23 0.43
C THR A 130 -13.24 6.66 0.47
N THR A 131 -13.67 7.09 1.65
CA THR A 131 -14.33 8.40 1.86
C THR A 131 -13.68 9.16 3.01
N PRO A 132 -13.96 10.47 3.17
CA PRO A 132 -13.49 11.22 4.34
C PRO A 132 -13.87 10.58 5.68
N MET A 133 -15.01 9.87 5.77
CA MET A 133 -15.39 9.14 6.98
C MET A 133 -14.39 8.03 7.33
N HIS A 134 -13.89 7.30 6.32
CA HIS A 134 -12.84 6.29 6.54
C HIS A 134 -11.58 6.93 7.12
N ILE A 135 -11.14 8.04 6.55
CA ILE A 135 -9.94 8.76 7.00
C ILE A 135 -10.13 9.34 8.41
N GLU A 136 -11.31 9.88 8.72
CA GLU A 136 -11.63 10.36 10.06
C GLU A 136 -11.62 9.23 11.09
N THR A 137 -12.26 8.10 10.79
CA THR A 137 -12.28 6.93 11.67
C THR A 137 -10.87 6.36 11.89
N LEU A 138 -10.03 6.31 10.85
CA LEU A 138 -8.61 5.95 10.98
C LEU A 138 -7.87 6.91 11.91
N LYS A 139 -8.00 8.22 11.65
CA LYS A 139 -7.35 9.27 12.46
C LYS A 139 -7.73 9.21 13.94
N GLN A 140 -8.98 8.90 14.24
CA GLN A 140 -9.48 8.79 15.60
C GLN A 140 -9.10 7.46 16.27
N GLY A 141 -9.07 6.38 15.50
CA GLY A 141 -8.97 5.01 16.02
C GLY A 141 -7.58 4.38 16.01
N LEU A 142 -6.62 4.97 15.27
CA LEU A 142 -5.22 4.52 15.22
C LEU A 142 -4.34 5.28 16.23
N PRO A 143 -3.25 4.65 16.72
CA PRO A 143 -2.31 5.31 17.62
C PRO A 143 -1.62 6.51 16.95
N LYS A 144 -1.36 7.57 17.74
CA LYS A 144 -0.67 8.78 17.27
C LYS A 144 0.84 8.60 17.08
N THR A 145 1.39 7.55 17.67
CA THR A 145 2.81 7.22 17.64
C THR A 145 2.93 5.73 17.40
N LEU A 146 3.73 5.35 16.42
CA LEU A 146 4.01 3.95 16.10
C LEU A 146 5.28 3.50 16.82
N PRO A 147 5.38 2.22 17.20
CA PRO A 147 6.64 1.68 17.66
C PRO A 147 7.67 1.77 16.52
N VAL A 148 8.86 2.26 16.86
CA VAL A 148 10.04 2.32 15.97
C VAL A 148 10.77 0.99 16.07
#